data_AF-A0A920GR71-F1
#
_entry.id   AF-A0A920GR71-F1
#
_cell.length_a   1.000
_cell.length_b   1.000
_cell.length_c   1.000
_cell.angle_alpha   90.00
_cell.angle_beta   90.00
_cell.angle_gamma   90.00
#
_symmetry.space_group_name_H-M   'P 1'
#
loop_
_entity.id
_entity.type
_entity.pdbx_description
1 polymer ?
#
loop_
_entity_poly.entity_id
_entity_poly.type
_entity_poly.pdbx_seq_one_letter_code
_entity_poly.pdbx_strand_id
1 'polypeptide(L)'
;MQSGLIFQLITELGTAEELVESGKKFDVVLNMEVVEHVADPLSYLTACRQLLVKGGLMVCSTINRNPKSFAMAIVGAEYVMRWLPKGTHEWSKFIKPDELYQLISESGLTPR
;
A
#
# COMPACT_ATOMS: atom_id res chain seq x y z
N MET A 1 -32.96 -24.06 0.36
CA MET A 1 -32.37 -23.04 -0.52
C MET A 1 -31.06 -22.62 0.15
N GLN A 2 -29.90 -23.06 -0.35
CA GLN A 2 -28.61 -22.72 0.28
C GLN A 2 -28.28 -21.27 -0.08
N SER A 3 -28.28 -20.38 0.91
CA SER A 3 -27.86 -18.98 0.80
C SER A 3 -26.34 -18.87 0.77
N GLY A 4 -25.67 -19.65 -0.08
CA GLY A 4 -24.21 -19.68 -0.15
C GLY A 4 -23.67 -18.53 -0.98
N LEU A 5 -22.79 -17.71 -0.41
CA LEU A 5 -21.93 -16.82 -1.21
C LEU A 5 -20.82 -17.67 -1.85
N ILE A 6 -20.66 -17.52 -3.16
CA ILE A 6 -19.51 -18.05 -3.89
C ILE A 6 -18.42 -16.99 -3.85
N PHE A 7 -17.25 -17.33 -3.30
CA PHE A 7 -16.07 -16.49 -3.35
C PHE A 7 -15.01 -17.16 -4.21
N GLN A 8 -14.29 -16.36 -4.99
CA GLN A 8 -13.13 -16.80 -5.75
C GLN A 8 -11.93 -15.98 -5.30
N LEU A 9 -10.85 -16.66 -4.91
CA LEU A 9 -9.56 -16.04 -4.65
C LEU A 9 -8.67 -16.27 -5.88
N ILE A 10 -8.13 -15.19 -6.43
CA ILE A 10 -7.19 -15.21 -7.56
C ILE A 10 -5.90 -14.55 -7.08
N THR A 11 -4.77 -15.21 -7.33
CA THR A 11 -3.43 -14.67 -7.04
C THR A 11 -2.68 -14.50 -8.34
N GLU A 12 -2.06 -13.34 -8.53
CA GLU A 12 -1.30 -13.01 -9.72
C GLU A 12 0.06 -12.42 -9.30
N LEU A 13 1.09 -12.70 -10.10
CA LEU A 13 2.40 -12.09 -9.95
C LEU A 13 2.51 -10.98 -10.99
N GLY A 14 2.80 -9.77 -10.53
CA GLY A 14 3.01 -8.62 -11.40
C GLY A 14 3.03 -7.31 -10.63
N THR A 15 3.27 -6.22 -11.33
CA THR A 15 3.22 -4.87 -10.76
C THR A 15 1.84 -4.24 -10.92
N ALA A 16 1.59 -3.13 -10.21
CA ALA A 16 0.34 -2.39 -10.36
C ALA A 16 0.21 -1.84 -11.79
N GLU A 17 1.32 -1.42 -12.39
CA GLU A 17 1.41 -0.88 -13.74
C GLU A 17 1.06 -1.94 -14.80
N GLU A 18 1.57 -3.16 -14.65
CA GLU A 18 1.20 -4.28 -15.54
C GLU A 18 -0.30 -4.60 -15.46
N LEU A 19 -0.88 -4.55 -14.26
CA LEU A 19 -2.33 -4.72 -14.09
C LEU A 19 -3.12 -3.59 -14.76
N VAL A 20 -2.62 -2.35 -14.72
CA VAL A 20 -3.23 -1.22 -15.45
C VAL A 20 -3.18 -1.48 -16.95
N GLU A 21 -2.04 -1.90 -17.48
CA GLU A 21 -1.85 -2.22 -18.90
C GLU A 21 -2.78 -3.36 -19.36
N SER A 22 -3.06 -4.33 -18.48
CA SER A 22 -4.03 -5.40 -18.76
C SER A 22 -5.50 -4.95 -18.79
N GLY A 23 -5.78 -3.68 -18.46
CA GLY A 23 -7.12 -3.09 -18.46
C GLY A 23 -7.99 -3.47 -17.26
N LYS A 24 -7.41 -4.11 -16.24
CA LYS A 24 -8.16 -4.53 -15.04
C LYS A 24 -8.65 -3.35 -14.23
N LYS A 25 -9.77 -3.56 -13.54
CA LYS A 25 -10.38 -2.64 -12.60
C LYS A 25 -10.93 -3.40 -11.39
N PHE A 26 -10.90 -2.74 -10.24
CA PHE A 26 -11.36 -3.28 -8.97
C PHE A 26 -12.26 -2.27 -8.26
N ASP A 27 -13.25 -2.77 -7.52
CA ASP A 27 -14.10 -1.95 -6.64
C ASP A 27 -13.32 -1.44 -5.43
N VAL A 28 -12.41 -2.27 -4.91
CA VAL A 28 -11.57 -1.98 -3.75
C VAL A 28 -10.12 -2.37 -4.03
N VAL A 29 -9.19 -1.47 -3.73
CA VAL A 29 -7.75 -1.73 -3.72
C VAL A 29 -7.25 -1.61 -2.28
N LEU A 30 -6.58 -2.65 -1.78
CA LEU A 30 -5.93 -2.65 -0.47
C LEU A 30 -4.41 -2.54 -0.67
N ASN A 31 -3.86 -1.38 -0.36
CA ASN A 31 -2.43 -1.10 -0.39
C ASN A 31 -1.89 -1.18 1.04
N MET A 32 -1.36 -2.34 1.43
CA MET A 32 -1.05 -2.66 2.82
C MET A 32 0.46 -2.75 3.04
N GLU A 33 1.07 -1.66 3.53
CA GLU A 33 2.51 -1.57 3.87
C GLU A 33 3.42 -1.79 2.65
N VAL A 34 3.08 -1.15 1.51
CA VAL A 34 3.84 -1.28 0.26
C VAL A 34 4.47 0.05 -0.19
N VAL A 35 3.80 1.18 0.06
CA VAL A 35 4.15 2.47 -0.54
C VAL A 35 5.52 3.01 -0.10
N GLU A 36 6.02 2.65 1.08
CA GLU A 36 7.36 2.98 1.55
C GLU A 36 8.47 2.12 0.90
N HIS A 37 8.11 1.03 0.22
CA HIS A 37 9.05 0.09 -0.39
C HIS A 37 9.20 0.29 -1.90
N VAL A 38 8.34 1.08 -2.54
CA VAL A 38 8.42 1.38 -3.97
C VAL A 38 9.42 2.48 -4.27
N ALA A 39 9.94 2.50 -5.50
CA ALA A 39 10.91 3.51 -5.94
C ALA A 39 10.27 4.91 -6.13
N ASP A 40 9.02 4.95 -6.62
CA ASP A 40 8.26 6.18 -6.82
C ASP A 40 6.84 6.02 -6.23
N PRO A 41 6.60 6.51 -5.01
CA PRO A 41 5.30 6.44 -4.34
C PRO A 41 4.15 7.09 -5.12
N LEU A 42 4.41 8.21 -5.81
CA LEU A 42 3.36 8.94 -6.52
C LEU A 42 2.94 8.19 -7.78
N SER A 43 3.91 7.70 -8.55
CA SER A 43 3.64 6.86 -9.73
C SER A 43 2.85 5.60 -9.34
N TYR A 44 3.27 4.92 -8.27
CA TYR A 44 2.60 3.72 -7.77
C TYR A 44 1.16 4.01 -7.31
N LEU A 45 0.93 5.05 -6.52
CA LEU A 45 -0.42 5.44 -6.09
C LEU A 45 -1.31 5.85 -7.27
N THR A 46 -0.72 6.44 -8.31
CA THR A 46 -1.42 6.77 -9.56
C THR A 46 -1.85 5.50 -10.30
N ALA A 47 -0.98 4.48 -10.37
CA ALA A 47 -1.34 3.17 -10.90
C ALA A 47 -2.48 2.52 -10.09
N CYS A 48 -2.40 2.53 -8.74
CA CYS A 48 -3.48 2.05 -7.88
C CYS A 48 -4.80 2.80 -8.13
N ARG A 49 -4.75 4.12 -8.32
CA ARG A 49 -5.93 4.94 -8.68
C ARG A 49 -6.50 4.52 -10.03
N GLN A 50 -5.66 4.23 -11.01
CA GLN A 50 -6.11 3.75 -12.31
C GLN A 50 -6.72 2.36 -12.23
N LEU A 51 -6.30 1.50 -11.30
CA LEU A 51 -6.91 0.19 -11.06
C LEU A 51 -8.30 0.27 -10.41
N LEU A 52 -8.74 1.42 -9.92
CA LEU A 52 -10.09 1.56 -9.39
C LEU A 52 -11.14 1.82 -10.47
N VAL A 53 -12.32 1.24 -10.27
CA VAL A 53 -13.55 1.73 -10.93
C VAL A 53 -13.89 3.15 -10.46
N LYS A 54 -14.74 3.86 -11.22
CA LYS A 54 -15.24 5.17 -10.79
C LYS A 54 -16.03 5.02 -9.48
N GLY A 55 -15.60 5.74 -8.44
CA GLY A 55 -16.21 5.66 -7.11
C GLY A 55 -15.73 4.48 -6.26
N GLY A 56 -14.73 3.71 -6.74
CA GLY A 56 -14.07 2.68 -5.95
C GLY A 56 -13.30 3.23 -4.76
N LEU A 57 -12.90 2.33 -3.86
CA LEU A 57 -12.24 2.66 -2.60
C LEU A 57 -10.80 2.12 -2.59
N MET A 58 -9.85 2.97 -2.23
CA MET A 58 -8.52 2.50 -1.81
C MET A 58 -8.39 2.63 -0.30
N VAL A 59 -7.91 1.57 0.35
CA VAL A 59 -7.39 1.64 1.72
C VAL A 59 -5.88 1.52 1.64
N CYS A 60 -5.17 2.48 2.22
CA CYS A 60 -3.72 2.52 2.23
C CYS A 60 -3.20 2.52 3.67
N SER A 61 -2.23 1.66 3.95
CA SER A 61 -1.44 1.66 5.18
C SER A 61 0.04 1.69 4.87
N THR A 62 0.81 2.32 5.75
CA THR A 62 2.25 2.49 5.68
C THR A 62 2.79 2.86 7.06
N ILE A 63 4.08 2.62 7.28
CA ILE A 63 4.71 2.96 8.56
C ILE A 63 4.92 4.47 8.69
N ASN A 64 4.32 5.07 9.72
CA ASN A 64 4.49 6.48 10.04
C ASN A 64 5.93 6.80 10.47
N ARG A 65 6.54 7.83 9.86
CA ARG A 65 7.82 8.39 10.27
C ARG A 65 7.77 9.21 11.58
N ASN A 66 7.57 8.53 12.71
CA ASN A 66 7.83 9.01 14.08
C ASN A 66 8.75 8.08 14.94
N PRO A 67 9.41 8.59 16.01
CA PRO A 67 10.33 7.79 16.83
C PRO A 67 9.77 6.48 17.40
N LYS A 68 8.45 6.42 17.67
CA LYS A 68 7.80 5.19 18.16
C LYS A 68 7.82 4.10 17.09
N SER A 69 7.52 4.44 15.84
CA SER A 69 7.60 3.49 14.72
C SER A 69 9.03 3.03 14.47
N PHE A 70 10.03 3.92 14.58
CA PHE A 70 11.45 3.53 14.47
C PHE A 70 11.81 2.45 15.50
N ALA A 71 11.44 2.70 16.76
CA ALA A 71 11.73 1.80 17.86
C ALA A 71 11.03 0.44 17.69
N MET A 72 9.81 0.41 17.17
CA MET A 72 9.05 -0.83 17.01
C MET A 72 9.41 -1.60 15.73
N ALA A 73 9.40 -0.94 14.58
CA ALA A 73 9.56 -1.59 13.27
C ALA A 73 11.03 -1.95 12.98
N ILE A 74 11.97 -1.07 13.32
CA ILE A 74 13.39 -1.31 13.06
C ILE A 74 14.01 -1.99 14.28
N VAL A 75 14.15 -1.27 15.40
CA VAL A 75 14.85 -1.80 16.57
C VAL A 75 14.15 -3.04 17.12
N GLY A 76 12.84 -2.97 17.32
CA GLY A 76 12.02 -4.07 17.83
C GLY A 76 12.01 -5.26 16.88
N ALA A 77 11.43 -5.12 15.69
CA ALA A 77 11.18 -6.25 14.81
C ALA A 77 12.44 -6.82 14.16
N GLU A 78 13.40 -5.99 13.73
CA GLU A 78 14.59 -6.46 13.01
C GLU A 78 15.76 -6.83 13.93
N TYR A 79 16.01 -6.04 14.99
CA TYR A 79 17.19 -6.22 15.83
C TYR A 79 16.94 -7.05 17.09
N VAL A 80 15.84 -6.77 17.82
CA VAL A 80 15.53 -7.41 19.10
C VAL A 80 14.80 -8.74 18.91
N MET A 81 13.63 -8.69 18.27
CA MET A 81 12.75 -9.85 18.11
C MET A 81 13.17 -10.74 16.95
N ARG A 82 13.88 -10.17 15.96
CA ARG A 82 14.33 -10.86 14.73
C ARG A 82 13.17 -11.51 13.96
N TRP A 83 12.03 -10.82 13.93
CA TRP A 83 10.89 -11.23 13.12
C TRP A 83 11.10 -10.95 11.64
N LEU A 84 11.92 -9.94 11.32
CA LEU A 84 12.23 -9.54 9.96
C LEU A 84 13.76 -9.49 9.75
N PRO A 85 14.24 -9.72 8.52
CA PRO A 85 15.62 -9.46 8.15
C PRO A 85 16.03 -8.02 8.48
N LYS A 86 17.31 -7.82 8.80
CA LYS A 86 17.84 -6.47 9.00
C LYS A 86 17.86 -5.71 7.68
N GLY A 87 17.41 -4.46 7.70
CA GLY A 87 17.28 -3.62 6.51
C GLY A 87 15.99 -3.87 5.73
N THR A 88 15.02 -4.60 6.29
CA THR A 88 13.68 -4.66 5.72
C THR A 88 13.07 -3.26 5.67
N HIS A 89 13.30 -2.44 6.70
CA HIS A 89 12.83 -1.07 6.75
C HIS A 89 13.97 -0.06 6.74
N GLU A 90 13.74 1.04 6.02
CA GLU A 90 14.62 2.20 6.00
C GLU A 90 13.87 3.40 6.55
N TRP A 91 14.37 3.99 7.64
CA TRP A 91 13.71 5.11 8.33
C TRP A 91 13.39 6.30 7.41
N SER A 92 14.26 6.58 6.45
CA SER A 92 14.11 7.65 5.47
C SER A 92 12.90 7.45 4.56
N LYS A 93 12.51 6.19 4.30
CA LYS A 93 11.39 5.82 3.41
C LYS A 93 10.04 5.81 4.10
N PHE A 94 9.99 5.81 5.44
CA PHE A 94 8.74 5.94 6.16
C PHE A 94 8.06 7.27 5.80
N ILE A 95 6.74 7.24 5.75
CA ILE A 95 5.93 8.35 5.24
C ILE A 95 5.15 8.96 6.40
N LYS A 96 5.20 10.29 6.57
CA LYS A 96 4.34 10.98 7.55
C LYS A 96 2.90 11.01 7.06
N PRO A 97 1.90 11.12 7.96
CA PRO A 97 0.50 11.24 7.56
C PRO A 97 0.24 12.34 6.54
N ASP A 98 0.77 13.55 6.75
CA ASP A 98 0.57 14.67 5.82
C ASP A 98 1.20 14.44 4.45
N GLU A 99 2.36 13.76 4.42
CA GLU A 99 3.06 13.38 3.18
C GLU A 99 2.23 12.34 2.40
N LEU A 100 1.66 11.37 3.10
CA LEU A 100 0.77 10.37 2.50
C LEU A 100 -0.52 11.02 1.96
N TYR A 101 -1.13 11.94 2.73
CA TYR A 101 -2.30 12.69 2.30
C TYR A 101 -2.03 13.51 1.03
N GLN A 102 -0.86 14.16 0.96
CA GLN A 102 -0.44 14.88 -0.22
C GLN A 102 -0.27 13.93 -1.42
N LEU A 103 0.48 12.83 -1.26
CA LEU A 103 0.69 11.84 -2.34
C LEU A 103 -0.62 11.24 -2.87
N ILE A 104 -1.56 10.92 -1.98
CA ILE A 104 -2.89 10.41 -2.37
C ILE A 104 -3.69 11.49 -3.10
N SER A 105 -3.60 12.75 -2.67
CA SER A 105 -4.28 13.85 -3.36
C SER A 105 -3.70 14.09 -4.75
N GLU A 106 -2.36 14.08 -4.88
CA GLU A 106 -1.64 14.27 -6.14
C GLU A 106 -1.86 13.13 -7.12
N SER A 107 -2.07 11.89 -6.65
CA SER A 107 -2.48 10.77 -7.50
C SER A 107 -3.92 10.88 -8.03
N GLY A 108 -4.65 11.91 -7.59
CA GLY A 108 -6.03 12.20 -7.99
C GLY A 108 -7.08 11.53 -7.12
N LEU A 109 -6.73 10.95 -5.98
CA LEU A 109 -7.70 10.47 -4.99
C LEU A 109 -8.08 11.57 -3.99
N THR A 110 -9.13 11.34 -3.22
CA THR A 110 -9.52 12.24 -2.12
C THR A 110 -9.29 11.49 -0.80
N PRO A 111 -8.21 11.78 -0.06
CA PRO A 111 -7.99 11.17 1.24
C PRO A 111 -9.06 11.67 2.25
N ARG A 112 -9.40 10.82 3.21
CA ARG A 112 -10.42 11.08 4.25
C ARG A 112 -9.94 10.62 5.61
#